data_AF-A0AAP0WMT9-F1
#
_entry.id   AF-A0AAP0WMT9-F1
#
_cell.length_a   1.000
_cell.length_b   1.000
_cell.length_c   1.000
_cell.angle_alpha   90.00
_cell.angle_beta   90.00
_cell.angle_gamma   90.00
#
_symmetry.space_group_name_H-M   'P 1'
#
loop_
_entity.id
_entity.type
_entity.pdbx_description
1 polymer ?
#
loop_
_entity_poly.entity_id
_entity_poly.type
_entity_poly.pdbx_seq_one_letter_code
_entity_poly.pdbx_strand_id
1 'polypeptide(L)'
;MEVTRRPDADRSRWFKGLPWEERMLAADKQGTLVLLENLDPAYTSSEVEDIVWHGFKESCTAKMIQRTVFTSPHYGQALVIFKTREAAEKAVRKLDEGCLMLSNGRPLVGSIATPCFPGKDSTLVGHLYVDKLKVQMQREMKLAVSTSHCSQPNTIEYEMAMEWCLLQERSDSCWKKLFKQQGEELRKQKAELKSK
;
A
#
# COMPACT_ATOMS: atom_id res chain seq x y z
N MET A 1 21.74 -8.59 -2.07
CA MET A 1 21.59 -9.94 -1.50
C MET A 1 21.02 -10.86 -2.56
N GLU A 2 21.61 -12.02 -2.82
CA GLU A 2 21.02 -13.02 -3.73
C GLU A 2 19.92 -13.78 -2.98
N VAL A 3 18.68 -13.69 -3.48
CA VAL A 3 17.50 -14.25 -2.81
C VAL A 3 17.20 -15.59 -3.44
N THR A 4 17.56 -16.66 -2.74
CA THR A 4 17.19 -18.02 -3.15
C THR A 4 15.79 -18.35 -2.63
N ARG A 5 15.09 -19.30 -3.26
CA ARG A 5 13.77 -19.71 -2.79
C ARG A 5 13.88 -20.39 -1.43
N ARG A 6 13.08 -19.99 -0.44
CA ARG A 6 13.05 -20.65 0.87
C ARG A 6 12.61 -22.13 0.75
N PRO A 7 13.07 -23.03 1.63
CA PRO A 7 12.53 -24.39 1.73
C PRO A 7 11.01 -24.33 1.95
N ASP A 8 10.25 -25.16 1.24
CA ASP A 8 8.79 -25.12 1.25
C ASP A 8 8.29 -25.45 2.67
N ALA A 9 7.89 -24.42 3.42
CA ALA A 9 7.29 -24.58 4.72
C ALA A 9 5.87 -25.13 4.52
N ASP A 10 5.75 -26.44 4.70
CA ASP A 10 4.53 -27.25 4.82
C ASP A 10 3.22 -26.51 4.50
N ARG A 11 2.87 -26.51 3.21
CA ARG A 11 1.54 -26.08 2.76
C ARG A 11 0.57 -27.24 2.95
N SER A 12 0.25 -27.56 4.20
CA SER A 12 -0.87 -28.47 4.50
C SER A 12 -2.15 -27.82 3.98
N ARG A 13 -2.55 -28.18 2.74
CA ARG A 13 -3.65 -27.59 1.97
C ARG A 13 -5.03 -27.87 2.56
N TRP A 14 -5.11 -28.51 3.72
CA TRP A 14 -6.34 -29.00 4.33
C TRP A 14 -7.14 -27.88 5.01
N PHE A 15 -6.50 -26.80 5.46
CA PHE A 15 -7.19 -25.66 6.06
C PHE A 15 -6.99 -24.40 5.21
N LYS A 16 -8.09 -23.86 4.69
CA LYS A 16 -8.11 -22.46 4.23
C LYS A 16 -8.02 -21.60 5.49
N GLY A 17 -6.82 -21.12 5.82
CA GLY A 17 -6.67 -20.19 6.94
C GLY A 17 -7.47 -18.90 6.72
N LEU A 18 -7.58 -18.06 7.76
CA LEU A 18 -8.38 -16.82 7.73
C LEU A 18 -8.10 -15.95 6.48
N PRO A 19 -9.10 -15.20 5.98
CA PRO A 19 -8.90 -14.18 4.96
C PRO A 19 -7.75 -13.23 5.30
N TRP A 20 -7.08 -12.68 4.28
CA TRP A 20 -5.91 -11.83 4.49
C TRP A 20 -6.23 -10.62 5.36
N GLU A 21 -7.39 -10.00 5.12
CA GLU A 21 -7.86 -8.79 5.77
C GLU A 21 -8.04 -9.00 7.28
N GLU A 22 -8.58 -10.16 7.68
CA GLU A 22 -8.70 -10.55 9.09
C GLU A 22 -7.34 -10.79 9.75
N ARG A 23 -6.41 -11.45 9.04
CA ARG A 23 -5.04 -11.67 9.55
C ARG A 23 -4.30 -10.36 9.72
N MET A 24 -4.44 -9.45 8.75
CA MET A 24 -3.82 -8.12 8.79
C MET A 24 -4.34 -7.32 9.98
N LEU A 25 -5.66 -7.32 10.23
CA LEU A 25 -6.25 -6.66 11.40
C LEU A 25 -5.77 -7.27 12.73
N ALA A 26 -5.65 -8.60 12.79
CA ALA A 26 -5.10 -9.25 13.97
C ALA A 26 -3.61 -8.90 14.19
N ALA A 27 -2.82 -8.89 13.10
CA ALA A 27 -1.40 -8.55 13.14
C ALA A 27 -1.16 -7.09 13.56
N ASP A 28 -1.98 -6.17 13.07
CA ASP A 28 -1.97 -4.77 13.48
C ASP A 28 -2.20 -4.62 14.98
N LYS A 29 -3.26 -5.26 15.52
CA LYS A 29 -3.54 -5.27 16.97
C LYS A 29 -2.42 -5.90 17.81
N GLN A 30 -1.70 -6.85 17.25
CA GLN A 30 -0.59 -7.53 17.90
C GLN A 30 0.76 -6.82 17.71
N GLY A 31 0.82 -5.77 16.88
CA GLY A 31 2.06 -5.07 16.53
C GLY A 31 3.02 -5.90 15.68
N THR A 32 2.53 -6.91 14.95
CA THR A 32 3.35 -7.81 14.12
C THR A 32 3.32 -7.46 12.63
N LEU A 33 2.58 -6.41 12.26
CA LEU A 33 2.41 -5.93 10.90
C LEU A 33 3.45 -4.85 10.55
N VAL A 34 4.18 -5.06 9.47
CA VAL A 34 5.22 -4.15 8.97
C VAL A 34 4.92 -3.78 7.52
N LEU A 35 5.06 -2.50 7.19
CA LEU A 35 5.04 -2.00 5.83
C LEU A 35 6.47 -1.97 5.30
N LEU A 36 6.73 -2.67 4.21
CA LEU A 36 7.97 -2.58 3.45
C LEU A 36 7.78 -1.72 2.21
N GLU A 37 8.73 -0.83 1.95
CA GLU A 37 8.69 0.15 0.88
C GLU A 37 9.97 0.10 0.02
N ASN A 38 9.95 0.81 -1.10
CA ASN A 38 11.04 0.85 -2.08
C ASN A 38 11.39 -0.52 -2.70
N LEU A 39 10.42 -1.45 -2.70
CA LEU A 39 10.56 -2.74 -3.37
C LEU A 39 10.56 -2.56 -4.89
N ASP A 40 11.01 -3.60 -5.61
CA ASP A 40 10.72 -3.66 -7.05
C ASP A 40 9.21 -3.92 -7.22
N PRO A 41 8.49 -3.09 -7.97
CA PRO A 41 7.08 -3.33 -8.22
C PRO A 41 6.78 -4.64 -8.97
N ALA A 42 7.77 -5.23 -9.63
CA ALA A 42 7.64 -6.53 -10.28
C ALA A 42 7.70 -7.72 -9.30
N TYR A 43 8.10 -7.49 -8.05
CA TYR A 43 8.17 -8.56 -7.06
C TYR A 43 6.80 -9.12 -6.71
N THR A 44 6.79 -10.41 -6.46
CA THR A 44 5.67 -11.18 -5.96
C THR A 44 5.71 -11.25 -4.44
N SER A 45 4.57 -11.50 -3.81
CA SER A 45 4.50 -11.68 -2.35
C SER A 45 5.46 -12.76 -1.85
N SER A 46 5.66 -13.84 -2.61
CA SER A 46 6.62 -14.91 -2.26
C SER A 46 8.07 -14.43 -2.27
N GLU A 47 8.46 -13.61 -3.25
CA GLU A 47 9.82 -13.06 -3.29
C GLU A 47 10.07 -12.11 -2.12
N VAL A 48 9.04 -11.35 -1.69
CA VAL A 48 9.14 -10.52 -0.47
C VAL A 48 9.34 -11.40 0.77
N GLU A 49 8.64 -12.52 0.88
CA GLU A 49 8.86 -13.47 1.98
C GLU A 49 10.27 -14.05 1.96
N ASP A 50 10.81 -14.36 0.78
CA ASP A 50 12.17 -14.83 0.63
C ASP A 50 13.20 -13.74 0.99
N ILE A 51 12.97 -12.48 0.62
CA ILE A 51 13.80 -11.33 1.04
C ILE A 51 13.85 -11.22 2.56
N VAL A 52 12.68 -11.30 3.22
CA VAL A 52 12.60 -11.18 4.69
C VAL A 52 13.30 -12.37 5.37
N TRP A 53 13.10 -13.58 4.85
CA TRP A 53 13.78 -14.78 5.34
C TRP A 53 15.31 -14.65 5.25
N HIS A 54 15.81 -14.18 4.10
CA HIS A 54 17.25 -14.05 3.88
C HIS A 54 17.84 -12.93 4.74
N GLY A 55 17.23 -11.74 4.75
CA GLY A 55 17.74 -10.53 5.39
C GLY A 55 17.61 -10.54 6.92
N PHE A 56 16.49 -11.05 7.45
CA PHE A 56 16.20 -10.99 8.88
C PHE A 56 16.31 -12.34 9.59
N LYS A 57 16.36 -13.45 8.84
CA LYS A 57 16.28 -14.83 9.37
C LYS A 57 14.97 -15.13 10.10
N GLU A 58 13.91 -14.42 9.69
CA GLU A 58 12.57 -14.53 10.26
C GLU A 58 11.60 -15.02 9.18
N SER A 59 10.66 -15.88 9.55
CA SER A 59 9.59 -16.31 8.65
C SER A 59 8.40 -15.36 8.75
N CYS A 60 7.82 -15.00 7.62
CA CYS A 60 6.67 -14.09 7.55
C CYS A 60 5.66 -14.55 6.48
N THR A 61 4.47 -13.94 6.52
CA THR A 61 3.52 -13.95 5.40
C THR A 61 3.48 -12.55 4.80
N ALA A 62 3.65 -12.41 3.50
CA ALA A 62 3.63 -11.11 2.83
C ALA A 62 2.48 -10.98 1.85
N LYS A 63 2.04 -9.75 1.61
CA LYS A 63 1.15 -9.37 0.51
C LYS A 63 1.67 -8.09 -0.13
N MET A 64 2.02 -8.17 -1.41
CA MET A 64 2.31 -6.98 -2.21
C MET A 64 1.06 -6.11 -2.32
N ILE A 65 1.23 -4.81 -2.09
CA ILE A 65 0.16 -3.83 -2.27
C ILE A 65 -0.04 -3.62 -3.77
N GLN A 66 -1.30 -3.68 -4.20
CA GLN A 66 -1.65 -3.44 -5.59
C GLN A 66 -1.44 -1.98 -5.97
N ARG A 67 -0.91 -1.77 -7.16
CA ARG A 67 -0.74 -0.43 -7.73
C ARG A 67 -2.08 0.22 -7.99
N THR A 68 -2.23 1.45 -7.53
CA THR A 68 -3.34 2.35 -7.90
C THR A 68 -2.83 3.50 -8.75
N VAL A 69 -3.73 4.23 -9.40
CA VAL A 69 -3.40 5.38 -10.26
C VAL A 69 -2.61 6.49 -9.57
N PHE A 70 -2.66 6.57 -8.23
CA PHE A 70 -1.96 7.58 -7.43
C PHE A 70 -0.67 7.05 -6.78
N THR A 71 -0.40 5.75 -6.88
CA THR A 71 0.86 5.16 -6.39
C THR A 71 1.95 5.31 -7.43
N SER A 72 3.20 5.49 -6.99
CA SER A 72 4.30 5.63 -7.93
C SER A 72 4.54 4.36 -8.74
N PRO A 73 4.80 4.51 -10.05
CA PRO A 73 5.19 3.40 -10.90
C PRO A 73 6.64 2.95 -10.69
N HIS A 74 7.37 3.55 -9.74
CA HIS A 74 8.79 3.26 -9.56
C HIS A 74 9.11 2.49 -8.28
N TYR A 75 8.25 2.52 -7.27
CA TYR A 75 8.46 1.80 -6.00
C TYR A 75 7.27 0.90 -5.66
N GLY A 76 7.58 -0.32 -5.24
CA GLY A 76 6.62 -1.29 -4.72
C GLY A 76 6.52 -1.17 -3.20
N GLN A 77 5.37 -1.55 -2.67
CA GLN A 77 5.13 -1.65 -1.24
C GLN A 77 4.52 -3.02 -0.92
N ALA A 78 4.82 -3.55 0.26
CA ALA A 78 4.29 -4.82 0.73
C ALA A 78 3.94 -4.75 2.22
N LEU A 79 2.85 -5.41 2.59
CA LEU A 79 2.52 -5.66 3.99
C LEU A 79 3.08 -7.02 4.39
N VAL A 80 3.79 -7.06 5.50
CA VAL A 80 4.44 -8.25 6.03
C VAL A 80 3.95 -8.53 7.45
N ILE A 81 3.45 -9.73 7.66
CA ILE A 81 3.02 -10.23 8.97
C ILE A 81 4.11 -11.14 9.51
N PHE A 82 4.77 -10.70 10.57
CA PHE A 82 5.73 -11.50 11.33
C PHE A 82 5.02 -12.42 12.32
N LYS A 83 5.69 -13.49 12.73
CA LYS A 83 5.15 -14.42 13.74
C LYS A 83 5.08 -13.81 15.14
N THR A 84 6.02 -12.93 15.48
CA THR A 84 6.12 -12.30 16.80
C THR A 84 6.35 -10.81 16.68
N ARG A 85 6.00 -10.06 17.72
CA ARG A 85 6.16 -8.61 17.77
C ARG A 85 7.63 -8.23 17.82
N GLU A 86 8.40 -9.00 18.59
CA GLU A 86 9.84 -8.82 18.75
C GLU A 86 10.57 -8.99 17.41
N ALA A 87 10.11 -9.91 16.55
CA ALA A 87 10.67 -10.08 15.21
C ALA A 87 10.37 -8.87 14.30
N ALA A 88 9.15 -8.35 14.35
CA ALA A 88 8.75 -7.14 13.61
C ALA A 88 9.57 -5.91 14.05
N GLU A 89 9.64 -5.64 15.36
CA GLU A 89 10.40 -4.53 15.93
C GLU A 89 11.90 -4.65 15.61
N LYS A 90 12.47 -5.85 15.70
CA LYS A 90 13.87 -6.11 15.33
C LYS A 90 14.12 -5.90 13.84
N ALA A 91 13.18 -6.27 12.97
CA ALA A 91 13.31 -6.06 11.53
C ALA A 91 13.31 -4.56 11.20
N VAL A 92 12.37 -3.80 11.77
CA VAL A 92 12.29 -2.33 11.60
C VAL A 92 13.55 -1.66 12.14
N ARG A 93 13.97 -1.97 13.37
CA ARG A 93 15.21 -1.41 13.94
C ARG A 93 16.44 -1.69 13.08
N LYS A 94 16.56 -2.89 12.51
CA LYS A 94 17.65 -3.22 11.58
C LYS A 94 17.61 -2.43 10.28
N LEU A 95 16.42 -2.07 9.81
CA LEU A 95 16.24 -1.22 8.62
C LEU A 95 16.51 0.25 8.93
N ASP A 96 16.22 0.71 10.14
CA ASP A 96 16.49 2.09 10.58
C ASP A 96 17.98 2.32 10.89
N GLU A 97 18.62 1.37 11.58
CA GLU A 97 20.04 1.44 11.97
C GLU A 97 20.98 1.03 10.82
N GLY A 98 20.47 0.27 9.86
CA GLY A 98 21.24 -0.34 8.79
C GLY A 98 20.74 0.04 7.40
N CYS A 99 21.29 -0.62 6.38
CA CYS A 99 20.83 -0.48 5.01
C CYS A 99 20.80 -1.86 4.36
N LEU A 100 19.61 -2.45 4.25
CA LEU A 100 19.45 -3.72 3.56
C LEU A 100 19.34 -3.48 2.05
N MET A 101 20.47 -3.65 1.36
CA MET A 101 20.54 -3.50 -0.10
C MET A 101 20.06 -4.76 -0.81
N LEU A 102 18.98 -4.62 -1.57
CA LEU A 102 18.44 -5.64 -2.46
C LEU A 102 19.35 -5.85 -3.67
N SER A 103 19.22 -7.00 -4.35
CA SER A 103 20.01 -7.34 -5.56
C SER A 103 19.86 -6.33 -6.69
N ASN A 104 18.72 -5.64 -6.77
CA ASN A 104 18.46 -4.58 -7.73
C ASN A 104 19.14 -3.24 -7.35
N GLY A 105 19.92 -3.20 -6.26
CA GLY A 105 20.63 -2.01 -5.80
C GLY A 105 19.74 -1.02 -5.05
N ARG A 106 18.55 -1.43 -4.60
CA ARG A 106 17.64 -0.58 -3.83
C ARG A 106 17.74 -0.85 -2.34
N PRO A 107 17.82 0.19 -1.49
CA PRO A 107 17.70 0.02 -0.05
C PRO A 107 16.26 -0.28 0.32
N LEU A 108 16.04 -1.34 1.09
CA LEU A 108 14.73 -1.64 1.66
C LEU A 108 14.43 -0.66 2.79
N VAL A 109 13.21 -0.11 2.82
CA VAL A 109 12.72 0.72 3.92
C VAL A 109 11.56 -0.02 4.58
N GLY A 110 11.45 0.04 5.91
CA GLY A 110 10.37 -0.62 6.61
C GLY A 110 9.95 0.13 7.85
N SER A 111 8.65 0.14 8.12
CA SER A 111 8.05 0.78 9.28
C SER A 111 6.94 -0.10 9.86
N ILE A 112 6.66 0.05 11.15
CA ILE A 112 5.47 -0.59 11.74
C ILE A 112 4.25 -0.01 11.02
N ALA A 113 3.44 -0.88 10.42
CA ALA A 113 2.34 -0.44 9.60
C ALA A 113 1.25 0.19 10.48
N THR A 114 0.68 1.29 10.00
CA THR A 114 -0.56 1.87 10.51
C THR A 114 -1.61 1.81 9.40
N PRO A 115 -2.09 0.59 9.06
CA PRO A 115 -3.04 0.43 7.97
C PRO A 115 -4.29 1.27 8.21
N CYS A 116 -4.68 2.05 7.21
CA CYS A 116 -6.00 2.65 7.18
C CYS A 116 -6.96 1.55 6.74
N PHE A 117 -7.65 0.93 7.71
CA PHE A 117 -8.66 -0.05 7.38
C PHE A 117 -9.81 0.67 6.66
N PRO A 118 -10.15 0.31 5.42
CA PRO A 118 -11.44 0.69 4.91
C PRO A 118 -12.48 0.17 5.92
N GLY A 119 -13.41 1.02 6.35
CA GLY A 119 -14.52 0.59 7.19
C GLY A 119 -15.30 -0.55 6.54
N LYS A 120 -16.32 -1.07 7.23
CA LYS A 120 -17.18 -2.14 6.68
C LYS A 120 -17.50 -1.88 5.21
N ASP A 121 -17.17 -2.78 4.30
CA ASP A 121 -17.53 -2.61 2.90
C ASP A 121 -19.05 -2.44 2.78
N SER A 122 -19.49 -1.52 1.91
CA SER A 122 -20.91 -1.45 1.59
C SER A 122 -21.34 -2.79 0.99
N THR A 123 -22.48 -3.32 1.43
CA THR A 123 -23.09 -4.50 0.79
C THR A 123 -23.49 -4.24 -0.66
N LEU A 124 -23.54 -2.97 -1.07
CA LEU A 124 -23.79 -2.55 -2.45
C LEU A 124 -22.46 -2.40 -3.20
N VAL A 125 -22.28 -3.21 -4.24
CA VAL A 125 -21.11 -3.18 -5.13
C VAL A 125 -20.90 -1.77 -5.68
N GLY A 126 -19.68 -1.24 -5.54
CA GLY A 126 -19.31 0.09 -6.03
C GLY A 126 -19.63 1.26 -5.09
N HIS A 127 -20.23 1.01 -3.92
CA HIS A 127 -20.47 2.05 -2.92
C HIS A 127 -19.39 2.03 -1.83
N LEU A 128 -18.78 3.18 -1.57
CA LEU A 128 -17.93 3.36 -0.39
C LEU A 128 -18.80 3.49 0.86
N TYR A 129 -18.49 2.74 1.90
CA TYR A 129 -19.14 2.92 3.20
C TYR A 129 -18.60 4.17 3.87
N VAL A 130 -19.46 5.18 3.98
CA VAL A 130 -19.18 6.37 4.78
C VAL A 130 -19.74 6.11 6.18
N ASP A 131 -18.84 6.02 7.17
CA ASP A 131 -19.26 5.87 8.56
C ASP A 131 -20.00 7.14 8.97
N LYS A 132 -21.32 7.03 9.13
CA LYS A 132 -22.17 8.15 9.51
C LYS A 132 -21.92 8.44 10.98
N LEU A 133 -20.93 9.27 11.28
CA LEU A 133 -20.77 9.86 12.61
C LEU A 133 -22.11 10.53 12.98
N LYS A 134 -22.84 9.88 13.89
CA LYS A 134 -24.28 10.04 14.11
C LYS A 134 -24.73 11.44 14.52
N VAL A 135 -23.81 12.33 14.89
CA VAL A 135 -24.16 13.58 15.59
C VAL A 135 -24.41 14.76 14.65
N GLN A 136 -23.78 14.80 13.48
CA GLN A 136 -23.88 15.97 12.57
C GLN A 136 -24.78 15.74 11.35
N MET A 137 -24.86 14.51 10.82
CA MET A 137 -25.64 14.22 9.60
C MET A 137 -27.17 14.22 9.78
N GLN A 138 -27.69 14.08 11.01
CA GLN A 138 -29.14 13.92 11.23
C GLN A 138 -29.95 15.18 10.90
N ARG A 139 -29.33 16.37 10.95
CA ARG A 139 -30.00 17.65 10.65
C ARG A 139 -30.01 17.98 9.15
N GLU A 140 -28.93 17.63 8.44
CA GLU A 140 -28.75 17.93 7.01
C GLU A 140 -29.46 16.93 6.09
N MET A 141 -29.52 15.65 6.47
CA MET A 141 -30.19 14.60 5.66
C MET A 141 -31.71 14.75 5.53
N LYS A 142 -32.38 15.52 6.39
CA LYS A 142 -33.84 15.71 6.30
C LYS A 142 -34.27 16.60 5.12
N LEU A 143 -33.34 17.39 4.55
CA LEU A 143 -33.61 18.32 3.45
C LEU A 143 -32.83 17.97 2.18
N ALA A 144 -31.74 17.21 2.28
CA ALA A 144 -30.94 16.80 1.14
C ALA A 144 -31.46 15.48 0.53
N VAL A 145 -32.25 15.57 -0.54
CA VAL A 145 -32.53 14.42 -1.41
C VAL A 145 -31.36 14.28 -2.37
N SER A 146 -30.37 13.45 -2.01
CA SER A 146 -29.25 13.14 -2.90
C SER A 146 -29.60 11.90 -3.72
N THR A 147 -30.14 12.12 -4.92
CA THR A 147 -30.27 11.07 -5.94
C THR A 147 -29.02 11.10 -6.81
N SER A 148 -28.53 9.92 -7.21
CA SER A 148 -27.47 9.84 -8.23
C SER A 148 -28.03 10.41 -9.53
N HIS A 149 -27.47 11.53 -10.00
CA HIS A 149 -27.90 12.21 -11.22
C HIS A 149 -26.73 12.94 -11.87
N CYS A 150 -26.89 13.36 -13.13
CA CYS A 150 -25.95 14.25 -13.80
C CYS A 150 -26.44 15.69 -13.61
N SER A 151 -25.54 16.58 -13.19
CA SER A 151 -25.86 17.99 -13.02
C SER A 151 -26.18 18.65 -14.37
N GLN A 152 -27.14 19.58 -14.35
CA GLN A 152 -27.50 20.34 -15.56
C GLN A 152 -26.57 21.55 -15.70
N PRO A 153 -26.17 21.96 -16.92
CA PRO A 153 -25.19 23.05 -17.12
C PRO A 153 -25.54 24.40 -16.49
N ASN A 154 -26.80 24.62 -16.17
CA ASN A 154 -27.32 25.84 -15.56
C ASN A 154 -27.43 25.77 -14.02
N THR A 155 -26.83 24.76 -13.37
CA THR A 155 -26.83 24.62 -11.91
C THR A 155 -25.45 24.91 -11.33
N ILE A 156 -25.43 25.41 -10.09
CA ILE A 156 -24.18 25.60 -9.34
C ILE A 156 -23.42 24.28 -9.13
N GLU A 157 -24.13 23.16 -9.02
CA GLU A 157 -23.53 21.83 -8.93
C GLU A 157 -22.68 21.52 -10.17
N TYR A 158 -23.16 21.88 -11.37
CA TYR A 158 -22.39 21.70 -12.59
C TYR A 158 -21.14 22.57 -12.61
N GLU A 159 -21.26 23.86 -12.28
CA GLU A 159 -20.10 24.77 -12.22
C GLU A 159 -19.04 24.26 -11.23
N MET A 160 -19.44 23.89 -10.01
CA MET A 160 -18.55 23.32 -9.01
C MET A 160 -17.94 21.99 -9.47
N ALA A 161 -18.72 21.11 -10.10
CA ALA A 161 -18.22 19.85 -10.63
C ALA A 161 -17.15 20.07 -11.71
N MET A 162 -17.35 21.06 -12.59
CA MET A 162 -16.37 21.42 -13.61
C MET A 162 -15.07 21.97 -13.00
N GLU A 163 -15.16 22.80 -11.96
CA GLU A 163 -13.98 23.25 -11.21
C GLU A 163 -13.23 22.07 -10.57
N TRP A 164 -13.96 21.11 -9.97
CA TRP A 164 -13.38 19.88 -9.43
C TRP A 164 -12.69 19.04 -10.52
N CYS A 165 -13.31 18.88 -11.69
CA CYS A 165 -12.69 18.21 -12.82
C CYS A 165 -11.37 18.89 -13.23
N LEU A 166 -11.35 20.22 -13.33
CA LEU A 166 -10.15 20.97 -13.65
C LEU A 166 -9.04 20.78 -12.58
N LEU A 167 -9.40 20.78 -11.30
CA LEU A 167 -8.46 20.50 -10.21
C LEU A 167 -7.91 19.07 -10.28
N GLN A 168 -8.77 18.09 -10.59
CA GLN A 168 -8.36 16.69 -10.78
C GLN A 168 -7.37 16.55 -11.94
N GLU A 169 -7.67 17.16 -13.10
CA GLU A 169 -6.76 17.14 -14.25
C GLU A 169 -5.40 17.76 -13.95
N ARG A 170 -5.38 18.88 -13.20
CA ARG A 170 -4.15 19.53 -12.75
C ARG A 170 -3.35 18.62 -11.82
N SER A 171 -4.02 17.97 -10.87
CA SER A 171 -3.42 17.00 -9.96
C SER A 171 -2.80 15.82 -10.72
N ASP A 172 -3.56 15.23 -11.65
CA ASP A 172 -3.11 14.12 -12.49
C ASP A 172 -1.89 14.54 -13.34
N SER A 173 -1.92 15.75 -13.90
CA SER A 173 -0.77 16.28 -14.64
C SER A 173 0.45 16.49 -13.73
N CYS A 174 0.25 16.94 -12.49
CA CYS A 174 1.32 17.13 -11.52
C CYS A 174 1.99 15.79 -11.19
N TRP A 175 1.19 14.78 -10.83
CA TRP A 175 1.66 13.43 -10.54
C TRP A 175 2.41 12.80 -11.72
N LYS A 176 1.88 12.93 -12.95
CA LYS A 176 2.56 12.45 -14.16
C LYS A 176 3.94 13.08 -14.35
N LYS A 177 4.06 14.40 -14.15
CA LYS A 177 5.33 15.11 -14.25
C LYS A 177 6.31 14.66 -13.16
N LEU A 178 5.85 14.56 -11.91
CA LEU A 178 6.64 14.09 -10.78
C LEU A 178 7.21 12.69 -11.03
N PHE A 179 6.36 11.73 -11.41
CA PHE A 179 6.80 10.36 -11.66
C PHE A 179 7.72 10.26 -12.87
N LYS A 180 7.53 11.08 -13.91
CA LYS A 180 8.48 11.14 -15.04
C LYS A 180 9.86 11.58 -14.56
N GLN A 181 9.93 12.67 -13.80
CA GLN A 181 11.19 13.20 -13.27
C GLN A 181 11.88 12.18 -12.34
N GLN A 182 11.15 11.59 -11.39
CA GLN A 182 11.68 10.54 -10.52
C GLN A 182 12.27 9.36 -11.32
N GLY A 183 11.59 8.93 -12.39
CA GLY A 183 12.08 7.86 -13.25
C GLY A 183 13.35 8.22 -14.04
N GLU A 184 13.54 9.48 -14.40
CA GLU A 184 14.78 9.98 -15.01
C GLU A 184 15.93 10.00 -14.00
N GLU A 185 15.68 10.53 -12.80
CA GLU A 185 16.65 10.57 -11.70
C GLU A 185 17.12 9.17 -11.28
N LEU A 186 16.19 8.22 -11.10
CA LEU A 186 16.52 6.84 -10.78
C LEU A 186 17.37 6.16 -11.86
N ARG A 187 17.08 6.43 -13.15
CA ARG A 187 17.89 5.90 -14.26
C ARG A 187 19.30 6.49 -14.25
N LYS A 188 19.43 7.79 -13.98
CA LYS A 188 20.72 8.47 -13.86
C LYS A 188 21.55 7.90 -12.70
N GLN A 189 20.97 7.79 -11.50
CA GLN A 189 21.63 7.20 -10.34
C GLN A 189 22.07 5.75 -10.60
N LYS A 190 21.22 4.95 -11.24
CA LYS A 190 21.56 3.56 -11.60
C LYS A 190 22.74 3.49 -12.58
N ALA A 191 22.84 4.42 -13.53
CA ALA A 191 23.97 4.49 -14.45
C ALA A 191 25.28 4.89 -13.74
N GLU A 192 25.22 5.87 -12.85
CA GLU A 192 26.37 6.32 -12.04
C GLU A 192 26.90 5.21 -11.15
N LEU A 193 26.02 4.42 -10.52
CA LEU A 193 26.39 3.28 -9.67
C LEU A 193 27.00 2.12 -10.46
N LYS A 194 26.65 1.93 -11.73
CA LYS A 194 27.24 0.89 -12.61
C LYS A 194 28.59 1.30 -13.20
N SER A 195 28.89 2.59 -13.23
CA SER A 195 30.13 3.13 -13.80
C SER A 195 31.28 3.18 -12.79
N LYS A 196 31.03 2.84 -11.52
CA LYS A 196 32.04 2.72 -10.45
C LYS A 196 32.29 1.25 -10.17
#